data_AF-A0A531LM79-F1
#
_entry.id   AF-A0A531LM79-F1
#
_cell.length_a   1.000
_cell.length_b   1.000
_cell.length_c   1.000
_cell.angle_alpha   90.00
_cell.angle_beta   90.00
_cell.angle_gamma   90.00
#
_symmetry.space_group_name_H-M   'P 1'
#
loop_
_entity.id
_entity.type
_entity.pdbx_description
1 polymer ?
#
loop_
_entity_poly.entity_id
_entity_poly.type
_entity_poly.pdbx_seq_one_letter_code
_entity_poly.pdbx_strand_id
1 'polypeptide(L)' 'YTSEPEKPSVAAPKGVKFPTAISKKFASETPAKGRMHTCLELYYANKDANTLNGLKWIQKGGGFYSLCNAKLKS' A
#
# COMPACT_ATOMS: atom_id res chain seq x y z
N TYR A 1 -5.38 7.90 20.83
CA TYR A 1 -5.26 7.85 19.37
C TYR A 1 -6.05 6.65 18.87
N THR A 2 -7.35 6.80 18.67
CA THR A 2 -8.27 5.69 18.35
C THR A 2 -8.95 5.88 17.00
N SER A 3 -8.33 6.70 16.13
CA SER A 3 -8.88 6.99 14.82
C SER A 3 -8.07 6.25 13.78
N GLU A 4 -8.72 5.28 13.15
CA GLU A 4 -8.33 4.70 11.87
C GLU A 4 -7.91 5.84 10.92
N PRO A 5 -6.75 5.76 10.23
CA PRO A 5 -6.39 6.77 9.25
C PRO A 5 -7.50 6.85 8.18
N GLU A 6 -7.85 8.08 7.80
CA GLU A 6 -8.91 8.33 6.81
C GLU A 6 -8.67 7.50 5.54
N LYS A 7 -9.77 6.99 4.97
CA LYS A 7 -9.71 6.25 3.72
C LYS A 7 -9.08 7.13 2.62
N PRO A 8 -8.21 6.58 1.76
CA PRO A 8 -7.67 7.33 0.63
C PRO A 8 -8.80 7.84 -0.26
N SER A 9 -8.75 9.11 -0.63
CA SER A 9 -9.73 9.74 -1.53
C SER A 9 -9.27 9.75 -2.99
N VAL A 10 -7.98 9.54 -3.24
CA VAL A 10 -7.39 9.47 -4.58
C VAL A 10 -7.38 8.04 -5.09
N ALA A 11 -7.90 7.79 -6.28
CA ALA A 11 -7.83 6.49 -6.93
C ALA A 11 -6.40 6.16 -7.41
N ALA A 12 -6.03 4.89 -7.40
CA ALA A 12 -4.77 4.45 -7.99
C ALA A 12 -4.80 4.62 -9.52
N PRO A 13 -3.69 5.07 -10.14
CA PRO A 13 -3.55 5.02 -11.59
C PRO A 13 -3.74 3.61 -12.14
N LYS A 14 -4.17 3.50 -13.40
CA LYS A 14 -4.28 2.21 -14.08
C LYS A 14 -2.93 1.50 -14.12
N GLY A 15 -2.93 0.18 -13.96
CA GLY A 15 -1.72 -0.64 -14.00
C GLY A 15 -0.97 -0.80 -12.67
N VAL A 16 -1.30 -0.01 -11.64
CA VAL A 16 -0.75 -0.20 -10.29
C VAL A 16 -1.33 -1.46 -9.66
N LYS A 17 -0.47 -2.35 -9.17
CA LYS A 17 -0.87 -3.60 -8.51
C LYS A 17 -0.75 -3.47 -7.00
N PHE A 18 -1.76 -3.98 -6.30
CA PHE A 18 -1.81 -4.07 -4.83
C PHE A 18 -1.90 -5.53 -4.38
N PRO A 19 -1.36 -5.86 -3.20
CA PRO A 19 -1.51 -7.18 -2.61
C PRO A 19 -2.96 -7.42 -2.15
N THR A 20 -3.35 -8.68 -2.06
CA THR A 20 -4.64 -9.11 -1.47
C THR A 20 -4.51 -9.60 -0.04
N ALA A 21 -3.29 -9.90 0.43
CA ALA A 21 -2.98 -10.31 1.79
C ALA A 21 -1.58 -9.84 2.19
N ILE A 22 -1.31 -9.81 3.50
CA ILE A 22 0.06 -9.61 4.02
C ILE A 22 0.96 -10.72 3.47
N SER A 23 2.14 -10.37 2.99
CA SER A 23 3.12 -11.33 2.47
C SER A 23 3.50 -12.34 3.54
N LYS A 24 3.59 -13.63 3.18
CA LYS A 24 4.05 -14.69 4.08
C LYS A 24 5.42 -14.40 4.69
N LYS A 25 6.26 -13.62 3.99
CA LYS A 25 7.57 -13.13 4.47
C LYS A 25 7.48 -12.33 5.77
N PHE A 26 6.37 -11.64 6.01
CA PHE A 26 6.14 -10.78 7.18
C PHE A 26 5.04 -11.34 8.10
N ALA A 27 4.68 -12.62 7.96
CA ALA A 27 3.59 -13.23 8.73
C ALA A 27 3.86 -13.30 10.24
N SER A 28 5.13 -13.25 10.66
CA SER A 28 5.54 -13.20 12.07
C SER A 28 5.55 -11.78 12.65
N GLU A 29 5.35 -10.74 11.84
CA GLU A 29 5.31 -9.38 12.31
C GLU A 29 3.91 -9.01 12.81
N THR A 30 3.83 -7.93 13.59
CA THR A 30 2.52 -7.37 13.96
C THR A 30 1.75 -6.98 12.68
N PRO A 31 0.41 -7.05 12.67
CA PRO A 31 -0.36 -6.76 11.46
C PRO A 31 -0.06 -5.39 10.86
N ALA A 32 0.21 -4.38 11.68
CA ALA A 32 0.59 -3.05 11.23
C ALA A 32 1.93 -3.04 10.47
N LYS A 33 2.95 -3.71 11.03
CA LYS A 33 4.29 -3.79 10.43
C LYS A 33 4.29 -4.67 9.18
N GLY A 34 3.60 -5.82 9.23
CA GLY A 34 3.44 -6.71 8.09
C GLY A 34 2.76 -6.04 6.89
N ARG A 35 1.72 -5.21 7.11
CA ARG A 35 1.11 -4.40 6.04
C ARG A 35 2.11 -3.39 5.47
N MET A 36 2.85 -2.67 6.31
CA MET A 36 3.82 -1.66 5.87
C MET A 36 4.92 -2.27 4.99
N HIS A 37 5.53 -3.37 5.42
CA HIS A 37 6.56 -4.04 4.64
C HIS A 37 6.00 -4.70 3.36
N THR A 38 4.81 -5.32 3.41
CA THR A 38 4.16 -5.87 2.21
C THR A 38 3.91 -4.78 1.17
N CYS A 39 3.38 -3.63 1.61
CA CYS A 39 3.14 -2.49 0.72
C CYS A 39 4.44 -1.89 0.19
N LEU A 40 5.50 -1.84 1.00
CA LEU A 40 6.80 -1.33 0.57
C LEU A 40 7.43 -2.21 -0.53
N GLU A 41 7.39 -3.54 -0.36
CA GLU A 41 7.87 -4.47 -1.38
C GLU A 41 7.10 -4.28 -2.70
N LEU A 42 5.78 -4.18 -2.64
CA LEU A 42 4.97 -3.96 -3.84
C LEU A 42 5.19 -2.59 -4.47
N TYR A 43 5.48 -1.55 -3.68
CA TYR A 43 5.81 -0.24 -4.23
C TYR A 43 7.08 -0.29 -5.08
N TYR A 44 8.13 -0.95 -4.57
CA TYR A 44 9.36 -1.15 -5.34
C TYR A 44 9.12 -2.03 -6.57
N ALA A 45 8.36 -3.12 -6.44
CA ALA A 45 8.02 -3.95 -7.61
C ALA A 45 7.27 -3.17 -8.70
N ASN A 46 6.33 -2.28 -8.33
CA ASN A 46 5.65 -1.40 -9.29
C ASN A 46 6.61 -0.32 -9.84
N LYS A 47 7.56 0.17 -9.04
CA LYS A 47 8.57 1.12 -9.48
C LYS A 47 9.49 0.50 -10.53
N ASP A 48 9.99 -0.70 -10.27
CA ASP A 48 10.88 -1.44 -11.15
C ASP A 48 10.17 -1.85 -12.45
N ALA A 49 8.87 -2.17 -12.35
CA ALA A 49 8.02 -2.43 -13.51
C ALA A 49 7.55 -1.14 -14.24
N ASN A 50 7.93 0.04 -13.76
CA ASN A 50 7.49 1.34 -14.25
C ASN A 50 5.94 1.49 -14.34
N THR A 51 5.20 0.85 -13.44
CA THR A 51 3.73 0.84 -13.43
C THR A 51 3.11 1.84 -12.44
N LEU A 52 3.95 2.56 -11.67
CA LEU A 52 3.45 3.55 -10.70
C LEU A 52 2.69 4.70 -11.36
N ASN A 53 3.00 5.05 -12.61
CA ASN A 53 2.30 6.10 -13.36
C ASN A 53 2.16 7.42 -12.56
N GLY A 54 3.24 7.82 -11.89
CA GLY A 54 3.29 9.03 -11.05
C GLY A 54 2.76 8.87 -9.62
N LEU A 55 2.24 7.70 -9.24
CA LEU A 55 1.79 7.43 -7.87
C LEU A 55 2.98 7.39 -6.92
N LYS A 56 3.03 8.36 -5.99
CA LYS A 56 4.07 8.42 -4.96
C LYS A 56 3.75 7.49 -3.79
N TRP A 57 4.79 7.12 -3.03
CA TRP A 57 4.66 6.33 -1.80
C TRP A 57 3.62 6.93 -0.82
N ILE A 58 3.75 8.23 -0.52
CA ILE A 58 2.83 9.04 0.28
C ILE A 58 2.56 10.35 -0.48
N GLN A 59 1.30 10.78 -0.53
CA GLN A 59 0.90 12.09 -1.06
C GLN A 59 -0.40 12.57 -0.40
N LYS A 60 -0.71 13.86 -0.51
CA LYS A 60 -1.96 14.43 0.05
C LYS A 60 -3.17 13.65 -0.48
N GLY A 61 -4.05 13.21 0.42
CA GLY A 61 -5.26 12.46 0.08
C GLY A 61 -5.03 10.98 -0.28
N GLY A 62 -3.81 10.46 -0.19
CA GLY A 62 -3.54 9.04 -0.45
C GLY A 62 -2.08 8.69 -0.63
N GLY A 63 -1.76 8.13 -1.79
CA GLY A 63 -0.45 7.54 -2.08
C GLY A 63 -0.51 6.01 -2.05
N PHE A 64 0.54 5.39 -2.57
CA PHE A 64 0.62 3.94 -2.69
C PHE A 64 0.38 3.23 -1.36
N TYR A 65 1.03 3.67 -0.28
CA TYR A 65 0.89 3.02 1.02
C TYR A 65 -0.55 3.08 1.54
N SER A 66 -1.17 4.27 1.49
CA SER A 66 -2.54 4.47 1.97
C SER A 66 -3.53 3.59 1.21
N LEU A 67 -3.38 3.49 -0.12
CA LEU A 67 -4.21 2.64 -0.98
C LEU A 67 -3.99 1.14 -0.71
N CYS A 68 -2.73 0.72 -0.61
CA CYS A 68 -2.37 -0.65 -0.31
C CYS A 68 -2.87 -1.08 1.09
N ASN A 69 -2.66 -0.24 2.10
CA ASN A 69 -3.10 -0.50 3.47
C ASN A 69 -4.64 -0.58 3.55
N ALA A 70 -5.36 0.32 2.85
CA ALA A 70 -6.81 0.24 2.76
C ALA A 70 -7.27 -1.07 2.10
N LYS A 71 -6.59 -1.52 1.03
CA LYS A 71 -6.89 -2.78 0.35
C LYS A 71 -6.69 -4.01 1.24
N LEU A 72 -5.66 -4.01 2.09
CA LEU A 72 -5.34 -5.10 3.02
C LEU A 72 -6.21 -5.12 4.30
N LYS A 73 -6.96 -4.06 4.55
CA LYS A 73 -7.88 -3.95 5.69
C LYS A 73 -9.36 -4.10 5.30
N SER A 74 -9.63 -4.16 3.99
CA SER A 74 -10.97 -4.34 3.43
C SER A 74 -11.33 -5.82 3.34
#